data_AF-A0A1B1ZLM3-F1
#
_entry.id   AF-A0A1B1ZLM3-F1
#
_cell.length_a   1.000
_cell.length_b   1.000
_cell.length_c   1.000
_cell.angle_alpha   90.00
_cell.angle_beta   90.00
_cell.angle_gamma   90.00
#
_symmetry.space_group_name_H-M   'P 1'
#
loop_
_entity.id
_entity.type
_entity.pdbx_description
1 polymer ?
#
loop_
_entity_poly.entity_id
_entity_poly.type
_entity_poly.pdbx_seq_one_letter_code
_entity_poly.pdbx_strand_id
1 'polypeptide(L)'
;MNDKPTLQQAVEARRELATHVELPRTYWALYAVALVAMAGIPIWTSFLPLDTGYISWGLVAVVLAATAYSVITRYRSGVHLPRHIGAYPSARRIHLAVLAIALGGFCGMYTLVANGHRTIALIALVPLVVFVLAGQYRIRTLMRDDVASGRVAL
;
A
#
# COMPACT_ATOMS: atom_id res chain seq x y z
N MET A 1 30.43 15.24 30.01
CA MET A 1 30.16 13.79 29.97
C MET A 1 29.07 13.55 28.94
N ASN A 2 29.45 13.35 27.69
CA ASN A 2 28.52 13.08 26.59
C ASN A 2 29.17 12.06 25.64
N ASP A 3 29.56 10.91 26.18
CA ASP A 3 30.24 9.84 25.44
C ASP A 3 29.29 8.65 25.26
N LYS A 4 28.17 8.86 24.57
CA LYS A 4 27.62 7.75 23.79
C LYS A 4 28.40 7.72 22.48
N PRO A 5 29.12 6.63 22.14
CA PRO A 5 29.82 6.55 20.87
C PRO A 5 28.84 6.85 19.75
N THR A 6 29.22 7.70 18.80
CA THR A 6 28.38 8.23 17.70
C THR A 6 27.59 7.13 16.97
N LEU A 7 28.11 5.90 16.94
CA LEU A 7 27.45 4.70 16.45
C LEU A 7 26.20 4.29 17.25
N GLN A 8 26.23 4.36 18.58
CA GLN A 8 25.06 4.06 19.42
C GLN A 8 23.97 5.13 19.29
N GLN A 9 24.34 6.40 19.16
CA GLN A 9 23.39 7.49 18.88
C GLN A 9 22.74 7.30 17.50
N ALA A 10 23.50 6.87 16.48
CA ALA A 10 22.95 6.56 15.16
C ALA A 10 22.00 5.36 15.19
N VAL A 11 22.28 4.33 16.01
CA VAL A 11 21.39 3.18 16.19
C VAL A 11 20.11 3.55 16.94
N GLU A 12 20.21 4.34 18.02
CA GLU A 12 19.05 4.85 18.76
C GLU A 12 18.16 5.73 17.88
N ALA A 13 18.75 6.67 17.12
CA ALA A 13 18.03 7.50 16.16
C ALA A 13 17.34 6.66 15.07
N ARG A 14 18.01 5.63 14.52
CA ARG A 14 17.38 4.71 13.55
C ARG A 14 16.22 3.92 14.15
N ARG A 15 16.33 3.54 15.42
CA ARG A 15 15.28 2.79 16.13
C ARG A 15 14.06 3.68 16.40
N GLU A 16 14.28 4.94 16.76
CA GLU A 16 13.25 5.96 16.93
C GLU A 16 12.60 6.35 15.59
N LEU A 17 13.36 6.40 14.52
CA LEU A 17 12.81 6.56 13.17
C LEU A 17 11.97 5.35 12.76
N ALA A 18 12.42 4.13 13.07
CA ALA A 18 11.71 2.91 12.74
C ALA A 18 10.39 2.74 13.51
N THR A 19 10.22 3.32 14.70
CA THR A 19 8.93 3.35 15.41
C THR A 19 7.94 4.33 14.79
N HIS A 20 8.42 5.44 14.21
CA HIS A 20 7.58 6.40 13.48
C HIS A 20 7.13 5.92 12.09
N VAL A 21 7.69 4.81 11.58
CA VAL A 21 7.29 4.18 10.32
C VAL A 21 6.06 3.27 10.48
N GLU A 22 5.71 2.88 11.71
CA GLU A 22 4.50 2.09 11.96
C GLU A 22 3.23 2.90 11.66
N LEU A 23 2.42 2.37 10.75
CA LEU A 23 1.12 2.95 10.44
C LEU A 23 0.07 2.52 11.46
N PRO A 24 -0.87 3.42 11.82
CA PRO A 24 -1.97 3.07 12.69
C PRO A 24 -2.87 2.00 12.04
N ARG A 25 -3.52 1.16 12.86
CA ARG A 25 -4.47 0.13 12.39
C ARG A 25 -5.59 0.72 11.53
N THR A 26 -5.99 1.96 11.79
CA THR A 26 -6.98 2.70 11.00
C THR A 26 -6.55 2.90 9.56
N TYR A 27 -5.25 3.12 9.30
CA TYR A 27 -4.73 3.19 7.93
C TYR A 27 -4.96 1.87 7.20
N TRP A 28 -4.65 0.74 7.83
CA TRP A 28 -4.80 -0.58 7.19
C TRP A 28 -6.27 -0.91 6.92
N ALA A 29 -7.18 -0.53 7.84
CA ALA A 29 -8.61 -0.67 7.62
C ALA A 29 -9.09 0.18 6.44
N LEU A 30 -8.72 1.47 6.40
CA LEU A 30 -9.06 2.36 5.28
C LEU A 30 -8.46 1.88 3.96
N TYR A 31 -7.22 1.38 3.99
CA TYR A 31 -6.56 0.81 2.83
C TYR A 31 -7.29 -0.43 2.32
N ALA A 32 -7.72 -1.33 3.22
CA ALA A 32 -8.52 -2.50 2.86
C ALA A 32 -9.83 -2.10 2.16
N VAL A 33 -10.54 -1.14 2.74
CA VAL A 33 -11.80 -0.61 2.17
C VAL A 33 -11.57 -0.02 0.78
N ALA A 34 -10.53 0.80 0.62
CA ALA A 34 -10.17 1.37 -0.68
C ALA A 34 -9.83 0.27 -1.70
N LEU A 35 -9.14 -0.79 -1.27
CA LEU A 35 -8.76 -1.92 -2.13
C LEU A 35 -9.98 -2.71 -2.60
N VAL A 36 -10.93 -3.00 -1.70
CA VAL A 36 -12.21 -3.66 -2.05
C VAL A 36 -13.00 -2.78 -3.01
N ALA A 37 -13.09 -1.47 -2.73
CA ALA A 37 -13.81 -0.54 -3.57
C ALA A 37 -13.21 -0.49 -4.99
N MET A 38 -11.89 -0.34 -5.10
CA MET A 38 -11.18 -0.27 -6.38
C MET A 38 -11.18 -1.60 -7.14
N ALA A 39 -10.79 -2.70 -6.49
CA ALA A 39 -10.69 -3.99 -7.15
C ALA A 39 -12.07 -4.55 -7.53
N GLY A 40 -13.10 -4.19 -6.77
CA GLY A 40 -14.49 -4.56 -7.05
C GLY A 40 -15.17 -3.67 -8.11
N ILE A 41 -14.54 -2.60 -8.62
CA ILE A 41 -15.12 -1.71 -9.66
C ILE A 41 -15.88 -2.50 -10.74
N PRO A 42 -15.28 -3.48 -11.46
CA PRO A 42 -15.98 -4.20 -12.52
C PRO A 42 -17.25 -4.91 -12.01
N ILE A 43 -17.23 -5.41 -10.78
CA ILE A 43 -18.38 -6.06 -10.15
C ILE A 43 -19.46 -5.02 -9.85
N TRP A 44 -19.12 -3.91 -9.18
CA TRP A 44 -20.07 -2.85 -8.82
C TRP A 44 -20.77 -2.27 -10.04
N THR A 45 -20.01 -2.01 -11.11
CA THR A 45 -20.54 -1.49 -12.38
C THR A 45 -21.44 -2.47 -13.11
N SER A 46 -21.35 -3.77 -12.79
CA SER A 46 -22.24 -4.78 -13.37
C SER A 46 -23.60 -4.87 -12.66
N PHE A 47 -23.69 -4.39 -11.41
CA PHE A 47 -24.91 -4.37 -10.61
C PHE A 47 -25.63 -3.02 -10.63
N LEU A 48 -24.87 -1.93 -10.67
CA LEU A 48 -25.41 -0.59 -10.70
C LEU A 48 -25.30 -0.05 -12.14
N PRO A 49 -26.35 0.58 -12.68
CA PRO A 49 -26.25 1.36 -13.92
C PRO A 49 -25.48 2.66 -13.63
N LEU A 50 -24.21 2.51 -13.30
CA LEU A 50 -23.31 3.61 -12.98
C LEU A 50 -22.80 4.21 -14.28
N ASP A 51 -23.09 5.49 -14.46
CA ASP A 51 -22.46 6.26 -15.52
C ASP A 51 -20.95 6.34 -15.28
N THR A 52 -20.16 6.19 -16.35
CA THR A 52 -18.69 6.10 -16.29
C THR A 52 -18.03 7.31 -15.60
N GLY A 53 -18.72 8.45 -15.58
CA GLY A 53 -18.32 9.64 -14.84
C GLY A 53 -18.21 9.43 -13.32
N TYR A 54 -19.11 8.65 -12.71
CA TYR A 54 -19.11 8.44 -11.26
C TYR A 54 -17.93 7.59 -10.79
N ILE A 55 -17.53 6.60 -11.58
CA ILE A 55 -16.35 5.76 -11.31
C ILE A 55 -15.07 6.61 -11.35
N SER A 56 -15.00 7.51 -12.34
CA SER A 56 -13.90 8.45 -12.52
C SER A 56 -13.75 9.36 -11.29
N TRP A 57 -14.87 9.91 -10.80
CA TRP A 57 -14.89 10.72 -9.57
C TRP A 57 -14.52 9.91 -8.32
N GLY A 58 -14.95 8.64 -8.24
CA GLY A 58 -14.56 7.73 -7.15
C GLY A 58 -13.05 7.48 -7.12
N LEU A 59 -12.44 7.21 -8.28
CA LEU A 59 -10.99 7.07 -8.42
C LEU A 59 -10.25 8.36 -8.02
N VAL A 60 -10.75 9.52 -8.47
CA VAL A 60 -10.20 10.82 -8.09
C VAL A 60 -10.27 11.02 -6.58
N ALA A 61 -11.40 10.70 -5.94
CA ALA A 61 -11.55 10.81 -4.49
C ALA A 61 -10.55 9.92 -3.74
N VAL A 62 -10.33 8.68 -4.21
CA VAL A 62 -9.33 7.78 -3.62
C VAL A 62 -7.90 8.32 -3.80
N VAL A 63 -7.57 8.83 -4.99
CA VAL A 63 -6.26 9.44 -5.25
C VAL A 63 -6.04 10.68 -4.38
N LEU A 64 -7.05 11.54 -4.25
CA LEU A 64 -7.01 12.72 -3.39
C LEU A 64 -6.85 12.34 -1.92
N ALA A 65 -7.59 11.35 -1.44
CA ALA A 65 -7.48 10.86 -0.06
C ALA A 65 -6.09 10.25 0.22
N ALA A 66 -5.57 9.44 -0.70
CA ALA A 66 -4.23 8.86 -0.59
C ALA A 66 -3.14 9.94 -0.60
N THR A 67 -3.29 10.97 -1.44
CA THR A 67 -2.37 12.11 -1.54
C THR A 67 -2.42 12.96 -0.27
N ALA A 68 -3.61 13.30 0.21
CA ALA A 68 -3.81 14.05 1.45
C ALA A 68 -3.22 13.29 2.65
N TYR A 69 -3.47 11.98 2.76
CA TYR A 69 -2.88 11.15 3.81
C TYR A 69 -1.36 11.14 3.76
N SER A 70 -0.77 11.02 2.56
CA SER A 70 0.67 11.12 2.32
C SER A 70 1.27 12.46 2.77
N VAL A 71 0.56 13.57 2.57
CA VAL A 71 1.02 14.91 2.98
C VAL A 71 0.91 15.07 4.50
N ILE A 72 -0.21 14.66 5.10
CA ILE A 72 -0.48 14.78 6.53
C ILE A 72 0.51 13.94 7.35
N THR A 73 0.79 12.71 6.92
CA THR A 73 1.77 11.84 7.60
C THR A 73 3.18 12.42 7.58
N ARG A 74 3.58 13.05 6.47
CA ARG A 74 4.88 13.73 6.33
C ARG A 74 5.00 14.95 7.25
N TYR A 75 3.92 15.73 7.37
CA TYR A 75 3.91 16.91 8.23
C TYR A 75 4.01 16.52 9.71
N ARG A 76 3.45 15.38 10.10
CA ARG A 76 3.52 14.85 11.47
C ARG A 76 4.85 14.18 11.81
N SER A 77 5.50 13.49 10.87
CA SER A 77 6.70 12.72 11.18
C SER A 77 7.99 13.54 11.15
N GLY A 78 8.03 14.70 10.45
CA GLY A 78 9.22 15.55 10.35
C GLY A 78 10.41 14.94 9.59
N VAL A 79 10.37 13.64 9.31
CA VAL A 79 11.47 12.85 8.75
C VAL A 79 11.22 12.55 7.28
N HIS A 80 12.21 12.85 6.45
CA HIS A 80 12.18 12.62 5.01
C HIS A 80 12.83 11.26 4.69
N LEU A 81 12.00 10.21 4.59
CA LEU A 81 12.44 8.92 4.06
C LEU A 81 12.36 8.94 2.52
N PRO A 82 13.30 8.28 1.81
CA PRO A 82 13.26 8.18 0.36
C PRO A 82 11.94 7.58 -0.12
N ARG A 83 11.24 8.28 -1.02
CA ARG A 83 9.90 7.91 -1.49
C ARG A 83 9.91 6.72 -2.47
N HIS A 84 11.08 6.37 -3.00
CA HIS A 84 11.23 5.42 -4.08
C HIS A 84 11.50 4.01 -3.53
N ILE A 85 10.72 3.02 -3.99
CA ILE A 85 10.88 1.61 -3.57
C ILE A 85 12.28 1.07 -3.93
N GLY A 86 12.95 1.69 -4.90
CA GLY A 86 14.31 1.37 -5.31
C GLY A 86 15.36 1.58 -4.23
N ALA A 87 15.10 2.46 -3.24
CA ALA A 87 15.97 2.66 -2.08
C ALA A 87 16.01 1.45 -1.13
N TYR A 88 15.04 0.54 -1.27
CA TYR A 88 14.81 -0.58 -0.36
C TYR A 88 15.02 -1.92 -1.09
N PRO A 89 16.24 -2.47 -1.07
CA PRO A 89 16.60 -3.64 -1.88
C PRO A 89 15.76 -4.87 -1.51
N SER A 90 15.43 -5.07 -0.23
CA SER A 90 14.65 -6.22 0.25
C SER A 90 13.18 -6.10 -0.15
N ALA A 91 12.64 -4.88 -0.14
CA ALA A 91 11.24 -4.61 -0.45
C ALA A 91 10.95 -4.61 -1.96
N ARG A 92 11.94 -4.30 -2.81
CA ARG A 92 11.76 -4.14 -4.26
C ARG A 92 11.21 -5.39 -4.96
N ARG A 93 11.77 -6.58 -4.69
CA ARG A 93 11.34 -7.83 -5.35
C ARG A 93 9.91 -8.20 -4.98
N ILE A 94 9.57 -8.09 -3.70
CA ILE A 94 8.21 -8.38 -3.22
C ILE A 94 7.23 -7.33 -3.75
N HIS A 95 7.63 -6.06 -3.84
CA HIS A 95 6.81 -5.02 -4.44
C HIS A 95 6.45 -5.33 -5.89
N LEU A 96 7.41 -5.75 -6.72
CA LEU A 96 7.14 -6.13 -8.11
C LEU A 96 6.22 -7.36 -8.19
N ALA A 97 6.42 -8.36 -7.34
CA ALA A 97 5.57 -9.55 -7.30
C ALA A 97 4.12 -9.21 -6.92
N VAL A 98 3.94 -8.39 -5.87
CA VAL A 98 2.61 -7.93 -5.43
C VAL A 98 1.95 -7.07 -6.49
N LEU A 99 2.71 -6.20 -7.17
CA LEU A 99 2.19 -5.38 -8.27
C LEU A 99 1.72 -6.25 -9.45
N ALA A 100 2.52 -7.23 -9.86
CA ALA A 100 2.16 -8.14 -10.95
C ALA A 100 0.87 -8.93 -10.63
N ILE A 101 0.74 -9.43 -9.39
CA ILE A 101 -0.45 -10.17 -8.95
C ILE A 101 -1.67 -9.24 -8.85
N ALA A 102 -1.49 -8.01 -8.35
CA ALA A 102 -2.57 -7.04 -8.30
C ALA A 102 -3.10 -6.69 -9.70
N LEU A 103 -2.19 -6.43 -10.66
CA LEU A 103 -2.55 -6.14 -12.05
C LEU A 103 -3.22 -7.36 -12.71
N GLY A 104 -2.64 -8.55 -12.56
CA GLY A 104 -3.21 -9.78 -13.09
C GLY A 104 -4.59 -10.10 -12.51
N GLY A 105 -4.76 -9.93 -11.19
CA GLY A 105 -6.04 -10.13 -10.52
C GLY A 105 -7.10 -9.11 -10.93
N PHE A 106 -6.71 -7.85 -11.14
CA PHE A 106 -7.60 -6.80 -11.64
C PHE A 106 -8.08 -7.10 -13.07
N CYS A 107 -7.14 -7.41 -13.98
CA CYS A 107 -7.49 -7.84 -15.34
C CYS A 107 -8.37 -9.10 -15.32
N GLY A 108 -8.05 -10.07 -14.47
CA GLY A 108 -8.84 -11.28 -14.28
C GLY A 108 -10.27 -11.01 -13.82
N MET A 109 -10.48 -10.03 -12.93
CA MET A 109 -11.83 -9.63 -12.53
C MET A 109 -12.61 -8.98 -13.66
N TYR A 110 -11.97 -8.12 -14.47
CA TYR A 110 -12.60 -7.56 -15.66
C TYR A 110 -13.04 -8.64 -16.64
N THR A 111 -12.19 -9.63 -16.92
CA THR A 111 -12.53 -10.72 -17.83
C THR A 111 -13.62 -11.62 -17.26
N LEU A 112 -13.59 -11.95 -15.96
CA LEU A 112 -14.65 -12.73 -15.30
C LEU A 112 -16.01 -12.04 -15.40
N VAL A 113 -16.06 -10.73 -15.12
CA VAL A 113 -17.32 -9.96 -15.19
C VAL A 113 -17.81 -9.84 -16.64
N ALA A 114 -16.91 -9.57 -17.59
CA ALA A 114 -17.25 -9.45 -19.02
C ALA A 114 -17.85 -10.76 -19.59
N ASN A 115 -17.37 -11.91 -19.12
CA ASN A 115 -17.90 -13.23 -19.49
C ASN A 115 -19.13 -13.67 -18.67
N GLY A 116 -19.70 -12.79 -17.85
CA GLY A 116 -20.90 -13.07 -17.06
C GLY A 116 -20.67 -13.87 -15.77
N HIS A 117 -19.43 -14.22 -15.42
CA HIS A 117 -19.07 -14.98 -14.22
C HIS A 117 -18.97 -14.10 -12.95
N ARG A 118 -20.01 -13.31 -12.69
CA ARG A 118 -20.03 -12.32 -11.58
C ARG A 118 -19.82 -12.94 -10.21
N THR A 119 -20.45 -14.08 -9.94
CA THR A 119 -20.32 -14.79 -8.64
C THR A 119 -18.89 -15.23 -8.39
N ILE A 120 -18.21 -15.73 -9.43
CA ILE A 120 -16.80 -16.15 -9.33
C ILE A 120 -15.90 -14.95 -9.09
N ALA A 121 -16.15 -13.81 -9.77
CA ALA A 121 -15.42 -12.57 -9.52
C ALA A 121 -15.55 -12.09 -8.07
N LEU A 122 -16.75 -12.20 -7.49
CA LEU A 122 -17.03 -11.81 -6.11
C LEU A 122 -16.30 -12.70 -5.09
N ILE A 123 -16.27 -14.01 -5.34
CA ILE A 123 -15.50 -14.96 -4.52
C ILE A 123 -14.00 -14.69 -4.65
N ALA A 124 -13.49 -14.39 -5.85
CA ALA A 124 -12.09 -14.13 -6.13
C ALA A 124 -11.60 -12.75 -5.62
N LEU A 125 -12.51 -11.79 -5.40
CA LEU A 125 -12.20 -10.47 -4.85
C LEU A 125 -11.57 -10.57 -3.45
N VAL A 126 -12.14 -11.40 -2.58
CA VAL A 126 -11.67 -11.58 -1.19
C VAL A 126 -10.20 -12.05 -1.12
N PRO A 127 -9.80 -13.17 -1.74
CA PRO A 127 -8.42 -13.63 -1.69
C PRO A 127 -7.47 -12.64 -2.39
N LEU A 128 -7.89 -11.95 -3.46
CA LEU A 128 -7.06 -10.93 -4.08
C LEU A 128 -6.78 -9.77 -3.11
N VAL A 129 -7.82 -9.25 -2.46
CA VAL A 129 -7.68 -8.15 -1.50
C VAL A 129 -6.79 -8.55 -0.33
N VAL A 130 -7.01 -9.75 0.24
CA VAL A 130 -6.19 -10.28 1.33
C VAL A 130 -4.73 -10.42 0.90
N PHE A 131 -4.48 -10.94 -0.31
CA PHE A 131 -3.13 -11.11 -0.84
C PHE A 131 -2.41 -9.77 -1.00
N VAL A 132 -3.06 -8.78 -1.63
CA VAL A 132 -2.47 -7.46 -1.83
C VAL A 132 -2.24 -6.77 -0.49
N LEU A 133 -3.17 -6.89 0.46
CA LEU A 133 -3.04 -6.28 1.79
C LEU A 133 -1.88 -6.91 2.58
N ALA A 134 -1.79 -8.25 2.61
CA ALA A 134 -0.68 -8.96 3.24
C ALA A 134 0.66 -8.63 2.57
N GLY A 135 0.68 -8.54 1.24
CA GLY A 135 1.85 -8.13 0.46
C GLY A 135 2.32 -6.72 0.83
N GLN A 136 1.41 -5.76 0.92
CA GLN A 136 1.71 -4.38 1.32
C GLN A 136 2.20 -4.29 2.76
N TYR A 137 1.59 -5.05 3.67
CA TYR A 137 2.08 -5.18 5.04
C TYR A 137 3.53 -5.69 5.06
N ARG A 138 3.81 -6.76 4.31
CA ARG A 138 5.15 -7.34 4.23
C ARG A 138 6.17 -6.37 3.63
N ILE A 139 5.84 -5.67 2.55
CA ILE A 139 6.68 -4.64 1.93
C ILE A 139 7.06 -3.59 2.96
N ARG A 140 6.10 -3.08 3.74
CA ARG A 140 6.38 -2.07 4.77
C ARG A 140 7.21 -2.60 5.94
N THR A 141 7.00 -3.86 6.35
CA THR A 141 7.90 -4.48 7.35
C THR A 141 9.33 -4.55 6.86
N LEU A 142 9.54 -4.92 5.59
CA LEU A 142 10.88 -5.01 5.00
C LEU A 142 11.53 -3.64 4.80
N MET A 143 10.76 -2.62 4.43
CA MET A 143 11.25 -1.24 4.41
C MET A 143 11.71 -0.81 5.79
N ARG A 144 10.94 -1.11 6.84
CA ARG A 144 11.33 -0.81 8.22
C ARG A 144 12.62 -1.53 8.62
N ASP A 145 12.75 -2.81 8.27
CA ASP A 145 13.95 -3.59 8.55
C ASP A 145 15.17 -3.05 7.79
N ASP A 146 14.99 -2.60 6.55
CA ASP A 146 16.04 -1.96 5.76
C ASP A 146 16.44 -0.59 6.33
N VAL A 147 15.49 0.20 6.87
CA VAL A 147 15.79 1.45 7.62
C VAL A 147 16.57 1.14 8.91
N ALA A 148 16.11 0.16 9.70
CA ALA A 148 16.75 -0.21 10.96
C ALA A 148 18.18 -0.72 10.76
N SER A 149 18.40 -1.49 9.68
CA SER A 149 19.72 -2.02 9.32
C SER A 149 20.60 -1.02 8.55
N GLY A 150 20.08 0.14 8.17
CA GLY A 150 20.83 1.15 7.39
C GLY A 150 21.16 0.72 5.97
N ARG A 151 20.41 -0.24 5.39
CA ARG A 151 20.56 -0.71 4.00
C ARG A 151 19.84 0.18 2.98
N VAL A 152 19.30 1.30 3.44
CA VAL A 152 18.61 2.28 2.58
C VAL A 152 19.65 2.96 1.71
N ALA A 153 19.51 2.84 0.39
CA ALA A 153 20.27 3.64 -0.54
C ALA A 153 19.74 5.09 -0.47
N LEU A 154 20.59 6.01 0.00
CA LEU A 154 20.33 7.46 -0.02
C LEU A 154 20.55 8.02 -1.42
#